data_AF-A0A4P5WPN0-F1
#
_entry.id   AF-A0A4P5WPN0-F1
#
_cell.length_a   1.000
_cell.length_b   1.000
_cell.length_c   1.000
_cell.angle_alpha   90.00
_cell.angle_beta   90.00
_cell.angle_gamma   90.00
#
_symmetry.space_group_name_H-M   'P 1'
#
loop_
_entity.id
_entity.type
_entity.pdbx_description
1 polymer ?
#
loop_
_entity_poly.entity_id
_entity_poly.type
_entity_poly.pdbx_seq_one_letter_code
_entity_poly.pdbx_strand_id
1 'polypeptide(L)'
;MRIGNWVLGSCLSVLCSVLPSMADDVVFWPQFRGPGARGLALGTGVPEVWSATENVAWKRDVPGRGWSSPVVWGDSVFLTTVVNTGKSEEPKKGLYFGGDRTAPPQSVHQWKVLCLDLGSGEVRWERQVHEGQPLSSIHIKSSFASETAVTDGERVCFCFGNLGIFCFDFAGNEVWRHELAAMPMRFGWGTAASPALHGGRLYYCSDNEQQSSLLCLDAATGKELWRTARDDRSNWSTPFVWQHEQRTEIVLAGTGGIRSYDPDGQLLWSTTGGMSSITIATPFAADGLLYVSSGYVLDQQRPIYAIRPGAAGDISLAKGESSNEFIVWSQAKAGPYNPSTLVSGQRLFVLYDRGFFAAFDAKSGGELFAQQRLPNGRAFTASPWAANGKIFCLNEDGVTFVLRDSDQYELVRTNALAEDDMGMATPAIVGDRLLIRTAARMYCIRNSQRN
;
A
#
# COMPACT_ATOMS: atom_id res chain seq x y z
N MET A 1 44.17 -76.12 22.85
CA MET A 1 44.14 -76.65 21.46
C MET A 1 42.78 -76.29 20.87
N ARG A 2 42.74 -75.77 19.62
CA ARG A 2 41.61 -75.12 18.90
C ARG A 2 41.46 -73.62 19.25
N ILE A 3 41.90 -72.67 18.40
CA ILE A 3 41.38 -72.24 17.08
C ILE A 3 39.88 -71.93 17.22
N GLY A 4 39.32 -70.74 17.01
CA GLY A 4 39.68 -69.55 16.24
C GLY A 4 38.35 -69.08 15.60
N ASN A 5 38.05 -67.78 15.64
CA ASN A 5 37.35 -67.03 14.58
C ASN A 5 36.98 -65.62 15.05
N TRP A 6 37.56 -64.63 14.38
CA TRP A 6 37.17 -63.23 14.43
C TRP A 6 36.09 -63.01 13.38
N VAL A 7 34.94 -62.46 13.78
CA VAL A 7 33.90 -62.00 12.87
C VAL A 7 34.08 -60.49 12.69
N LEU A 8 34.46 -60.09 11.48
CA LEU A 8 34.44 -58.69 11.02
C LEU A 8 32.98 -58.28 10.80
N GLY A 9 32.47 -57.39 11.66
CA GLY A 9 31.20 -56.70 11.44
C GLY A 9 31.42 -55.43 10.62
N SER A 10 30.98 -55.43 9.37
CA SER A 10 30.94 -54.23 8.52
C SER A 10 29.84 -53.28 8.98
N CYS A 11 30.22 -52.15 9.58
CA CYS A 11 29.32 -51.02 9.82
C CYS A 11 29.04 -50.29 8.51
N LEU A 12 27.84 -50.47 7.94
CA LEU A 12 27.31 -49.58 6.90
C LEU A 12 26.92 -48.24 7.54
N SER A 13 27.73 -47.21 7.34
CA SER A 13 27.39 -45.82 7.64
C SER A 13 26.45 -45.29 6.57
N VAL A 14 25.15 -45.24 6.87
CA VAL A 14 24.16 -44.50 6.07
C VAL A 14 24.40 -43.01 6.29
N LEU A 15 25.10 -42.36 5.35
CA LEU A 15 25.11 -40.90 5.27
C LEU A 15 23.71 -40.42 4.86
N CYS A 16 22.90 -39.99 5.82
CA CYS A 16 21.74 -39.15 5.57
C CYS A 16 22.24 -37.77 5.09
N SER A 17 22.33 -37.60 3.77
CA SER A 17 22.49 -36.29 3.15
C SER A 17 21.21 -35.47 3.39
N VAL A 18 21.23 -34.65 4.44
CA VAL A 18 20.23 -33.58 4.63
C VAL A 18 20.52 -32.52 3.56
N LEU A 19 19.83 -32.61 2.43
CA LEU A 19 19.78 -31.49 1.48
C LEU A 19 19.00 -30.37 2.17
N PRO A 20 19.54 -29.14 2.27
CA PRO A 20 18.71 -28.01 2.65
C PRO A 20 17.62 -27.85 1.59
N SER A 21 16.36 -28.00 2.00
CA SER A 21 15.24 -27.50 1.22
C SER A 21 15.42 -25.99 1.11
N MET A 22 15.95 -25.51 -0.01
CA MET A 22 15.69 -24.14 -0.44
C MET A 22 14.21 -24.11 -0.80
N ALA A 23 13.35 -23.96 0.21
CA ALA A 23 12.11 -23.27 -0.04
C ALA A 23 12.56 -21.88 -0.47
N ASP A 24 12.56 -21.62 -1.78
CA ASP A 24 12.49 -20.24 -2.24
C ASP A 24 11.33 -19.63 -1.45
N ASP A 25 11.61 -18.70 -0.55
CA ASP A 25 10.57 -18.03 0.22
C ASP A 25 9.58 -17.49 -0.80
N VAL A 26 8.39 -18.10 -0.87
CA VAL A 26 7.36 -17.67 -1.81
C VAL A 26 6.86 -16.33 -1.30
N VAL A 27 7.48 -15.27 -1.79
CA VAL A 27 7.10 -13.90 -1.43
C VAL A 27 5.76 -13.62 -2.10
N PHE A 28 4.73 -13.38 -1.30
CA PHE A 28 3.43 -12.89 -1.78
C PHE A 28 3.30 -11.38 -1.54
N TRP A 29 2.39 -10.72 -2.26
CA TRP A 29 2.10 -9.29 -2.13
C TRP A 29 0.60 -9.08 -1.85
N PRO A 30 0.11 -9.41 -0.65
CA PRO A 30 -1.32 -9.60 -0.39
C PRO A 30 -2.15 -8.32 -0.25
N GLN A 31 -1.52 -7.15 -0.17
CA GLN A 31 -2.18 -5.89 0.18
C GLN A 31 -1.41 -4.68 -0.35
N PHE A 32 -1.96 -3.48 -0.14
CA PHE A 32 -1.26 -2.22 -0.42
C PHE A 32 0.12 -2.18 0.25
N ARG A 33 1.17 -1.87 -0.54
CA ARG A 33 2.58 -1.90 -0.13
C ARG A 33 3.09 -3.26 0.38
N GLY A 34 2.40 -4.34 0.07
CA GLY A 34 2.86 -5.71 0.29
C GLY A 34 2.84 -6.15 1.75
N PRO A 35 3.62 -7.18 2.11
CA PRO A 35 3.67 -7.72 3.47
C PRO A 35 3.96 -6.62 4.51
N GLY A 36 3.08 -6.52 5.51
CA GLY A 36 3.17 -5.52 6.57
C GLY A 36 3.00 -4.06 6.11
N ALA A 37 2.49 -3.81 4.90
CA ALA A 37 2.36 -2.47 4.29
C ALA A 37 3.68 -1.69 4.15
N ARG A 38 4.83 -2.38 4.12
CA ARG A 38 6.15 -1.73 4.27
C ARG A 38 6.72 -1.20 2.96
N GLY A 39 6.38 -1.77 1.80
CA GLY A 39 7.00 -1.42 0.51
C GLY A 39 8.44 -1.93 0.41
N LEU A 40 8.72 -3.12 0.97
CA LEU A 40 10.03 -3.76 0.94
C LEU A 40 9.98 -5.00 0.06
N ALA A 41 10.96 -5.14 -0.83
CA ALA A 41 11.18 -6.39 -1.53
C ALA A 41 11.76 -7.44 -0.55
N LEU A 42 11.16 -8.63 -0.52
CA LEU A 42 11.60 -9.75 0.34
C LEU A 42 12.41 -10.81 -0.44
N GLY A 43 12.87 -10.51 -1.65
CA GLY A 43 13.60 -11.45 -2.50
C GLY A 43 14.78 -10.83 -3.24
N THR A 44 15.58 -11.67 -3.88
CA THR A 44 16.72 -11.26 -4.72
C THR A 44 16.31 -11.13 -6.18
N GLY A 45 17.05 -10.34 -6.96
CA GLY A 45 16.87 -10.28 -8.42
C GLY A 45 15.80 -9.29 -8.88
N VAL A 46 15.28 -8.45 -7.99
CA VAL A 46 14.37 -7.35 -8.34
C VAL A 46 15.05 -6.45 -9.40
N PRO A 47 14.35 -6.09 -10.49
CA PRO A 47 14.91 -5.25 -11.54
C PRO A 47 15.29 -3.87 -11.04
N GLU A 48 16.42 -3.36 -11.51
CA GLU A 48 16.92 -2.02 -11.19
C GLU A 48 16.96 -1.08 -12.40
N VAL A 49 16.94 -1.67 -13.60
CA VAL A 49 17.10 -0.99 -14.88
C VAL A 49 16.00 -1.46 -15.82
N TRP A 50 15.24 -0.52 -16.38
CA TRP A 50 14.19 -0.81 -17.35
C TRP A 50 13.82 0.44 -18.13
N SER A 51 13.05 0.25 -19.19
CA SER A 51 12.39 1.33 -19.92
C SER A 51 10.96 0.91 -20.29
N ALA A 52 10.32 1.64 -21.20
CA ALA A 52 9.05 1.23 -21.78
C ALA A 52 9.12 -0.10 -22.56
N THR A 53 10.33 -0.56 -22.93
CA THR A 53 10.55 -1.77 -23.74
C THR A 53 11.68 -2.66 -23.21
N GLU A 54 12.64 -2.12 -22.48
CA GLU A 54 13.76 -2.88 -21.90
C GLU A 54 13.36 -3.54 -20.58
N ASN A 55 13.73 -4.81 -20.39
CA ASN A 55 13.41 -5.62 -19.20
C ASN A 55 11.90 -5.69 -18.90
N VAL A 56 11.06 -5.57 -19.93
CA VAL A 56 9.61 -5.76 -19.86
C VAL A 56 9.30 -7.22 -20.23
N ALA A 57 8.97 -8.05 -19.25
CA ALA A 57 8.55 -9.44 -19.48
C ALA A 57 7.21 -9.49 -20.22
N TRP A 58 6.28 -8.61 -19.82
CA TRP A 58 5.05 -8.37 -20.54
C TRP A 58 4.48 -6.99 -20.19
N LYS A 59 3.66 -6.49 -21.10
CA LYS A 59 2.87 -5.25 -20.96
C LYS A 59 1.44 -5.57 -21.40
N ARG A 60 0.46 -5.13 -20.61
CA ARG A 60 -0.97 -5.35 -20.88
C ARG A 60 -1.75 -4.06 -20.72
N ASP A 61 -2.59 -3.73 -21.68
CA ASP A 61 -3.60 -2.68 -21.50
C ASP A 61 -4.70 -3.19 -20.55
N VAL A 62 -5.07 -2.37 -19.58
CA VAL A 62 -6.13 -2.63 -18.60
C VAL A 62 -7.34 -1.79 -19.00
N PRO A 63 -8.54 -2.38 -19.13
CA PRO A 63 -9.71 -1.63 -19.55
C PRO A 63 -10.08 -0.56 -18.51
N GLY A 64 -10.48 0.63 -18.98
CA GLY A 64 -10.93 1.71 -18.10
C GLY A 64 -9.80 2.43 -17.37
N ARG A 65 -10.04 2.82 -16.12
CA ARG A 65 -9.08 3.50 -15.24
C ARG A 65 -9.16 2.98 -13.82
N GLY A 66 -8.02 2.88 -13.15
CA GLY A 66 -7.95 2.71 -11.71
C GLY A 66 -6.56 2.98 -11.15
N TRP A 67 -6.49 3.27 -9.86
CA TRP A 67 -5.24 3.58 -9.13
C TRP A 67 -4.88 2.53 -8.09
N SER A 68 -5.70 1.50 -7.93
CA SER A 68 -5.41 0.41 -7.01
C SER A 68 -4.09 -0.26 -7.34
N SER A 69 -3.30 -0.53 -6.30
CA SER A 69 -2.02 -1.20 -6.47
C SER A 69 -2.25 -2.66 -6.84
N PRO A 70 -1.36 -3.28 -7.64
CA PRO A 70 -1.42 -4.71 -7.87
C PRO A 70 -1.28 -5.51 -6.56
N VAL A 71 -2.10 -6.53 -6.41
CA VAL A 71 -2.00 -7.55 -5.35
C VAL A 71 -1.62 -8.86 -6.00
N VAL A 72 -0.68 -9.59 -5.41
CA VAL A 72 -0.17 -10.83 -6.01
C VAL A 72 -0.18 -11.96 -5.00
N TRP A 73 -0.74 -13.09 -5.41
CA TRP A 73 -0.68 -14.33 -4.65
C TRP A 73 -0.48 -15.53 -5.59
N GLY A 74 0.62 -16.26 -5.41
CA GLY A 74 1.09 -17.25 -6.38
C GLY A 74 1.25 -16.61 -7.76
N ASP A 75 0.64 -17.22 -8.77
CA ASP A 75 0.67 -16.73 -10.15
C ASP A 75 -0.50 -15.79 -10.49
N SER A 76 -1.28 -15.34 -9.50
CA SER A 76 -2.44 -14.47 -9.71
C SER A 76 -2.12 -13.02 -9.36
N VAL A 77 -2.43 -12.09 -10.28
CA VAL A 77 -2.35 -10.64 -10.07
C VAL A 77 -3.76 -10.04 -10.08
N PHE A 78 -4.16 -9.42 -8.98
CA PHE A 78 -5.50 -8.87 -8.79
C PHE A 78 -5.52 -7.35 -8.92
N LEU A 79 -6.53 -6.84 -9.64
CA LEU A 79 -6.72 -5.40 -9.91
C LEU A 79 -8.20 -5.01 -9.86
N THR A 80 -8.49 -3.78 -9.44
CA THR A 80 -9.79 -3.12 -9.68
C THR A 80 -9.68 -2.14 -10.85
N THR A 81 -10.74 -1.97 -11.63
CA THR A 81 -10.82 -0.94 -12.67
C THR A 81 -12.26 -0.49 -12.91
N VAL A 82 -12.45 0.72 -13.41
CA VAL A 82 -13.76 1.23 -13.84
C VAL A 82 -13.70 1.70 -15.27
N VAL A 83 -14.60 1.16 -16.10
CA VAL A 83 -14.77 1.54 -17.51
C VAL A 83 -15.92 2.52 -17.61
N ASN A 84 -15.66 3.74 -18.08
CA ASN A 84 -16.70 4.69 -18.46
C ASN A 84 -17.14 4.38 -19.90
N THR A 85 -18.41 4.06 -20.12
CA THR A 85 -18.96 3.70 -21.44
C THR A 85 -19.20 4.92 -22.34
N GLY A 86 -19.16 6.13 -21.75
CA GLY A 86 -19.15 7.39 -22.48
C GLY A 86 -17.73 7.90 -22.74
N LYS A 87 -17.56 9.23 -22.75
CA LYS A 87 -16.24 9.85 -22.94
C LYS A 87 -15.50 9.96 -21.61
N SER A 88 -14.28 9.43 -21.57
CA SER A 88 -13.33 9.66 -20.47
C SER A 88 -12.53 10.93 -20.70
N GLU A 89 -12.31 11.71 -19.64
CA GLU A 89 -11.33 12.81 -19.64
C GLU A 89 -9.94 12.24 -19.40
N GLU A 90 -8.92 12.74 -20.10
CA GLU A 90 -7.53 12.31 -19.87
C GLU A 90 -7.09 12.55 -18.41
N PRO A 91 -6.28 11.66 -17.82
CA PRO A 91 -5.71 11.86 -16.49
C PRO A 91 -4.90 13.16 -16.43
N LYS A 92 -5.04 13.93 -15.35
CA LYS A 92 -4.27 15.16 -15.13
C LYS A 92 -3.19 14.96 -14.07
N LYS A 93 -1.93 15.13 -14.48
CA LYS A 93 -0.73 15.02 -13.64
C LYS A 93 -0.47 16.30 -12.85
N GLY A 94 0.16 16.16 -11.68
CA GLY A 94 0.70 17.27 -10.88
C GLY A 94 -0.32 18.21 -10.25
N LEU A 95 -1.58 17.78 -10.12
CA LEU A 95 -2.62 18.58 -9.51
C LEU A 95 -2.62 18.43 -7.98
N TYR A 96 -2.43 19.56 -7.28
CA TYR A 96 -2.50 19.67 -5.82
C TYR A 96 -3.54 20.70 -5.34
N PHE A 97 -4.07 21.50 -6.26
CA PHE A 97 -5.09 22.53 -6.02
C PHE A 97 -6.09 22.56 -7.17
N GLY A 98 -7.37 22.73 -6.86
CA GLY A 98 -8.47 22.68 -7.82
C GLY A 98 -8.65 21.28 -8.42
N GLY A 99 -9.52 21.14 -9.42
CA GLY A 99 -9.88 19.83 -9.99
C GLY A 99 -11.08 19.16 -9.30
N ASP A 100 -11.75 19.91 -8.43
CA ASP A 100 -12.97 19.53 -7.74
C ASP A 100 -14.11 19.35 -8.74
N ARG A 101 -14.94 18.34 -8.51
CA ARG A 101 -16.16 18.11 -9.28
C ARG A 101 -17.35 18.21 -8.34
N THR A 102 -18.25 19.13 -8.65
CA THR A 102 -19.45 19.40 -7.85
C THR A 102 -20.57 18.38 -8.07
N ALA A 103 -20.51 17.60 -9.16
CA ALA A 103 -21.53 16.62 -9.51
C ALA A 103 -20.90 15.30 -10.00
N PRO A 104 -21.54 14.15 -9.74
CA PRO A 104 -21.15 12.87 -10.32
C PRO A 104 -21.26 12.87 -11.86
N PRO A 105 -20.42 12.08 -12.55
CA PRO A 105 -20.58 11.84 -13.99
C PRO A 105 -21.96 11.29 -14.34
N GLN A 106 -22.49 11.70 -15.49
CA GLN A 106 -23.80 11.24 -16.00
C GLN A 106 -23.67 10.04 -16.95
N SER A 107 -22.43 9.66 -17.30
CA SER A 107 -22.14 8.48 -18.10
C SER A 107 -22.33 7.21 -17.29
N VAL A 108 -22.69 6.11 -17.96
CA VAL A 108 -22.71 4.78 -17.35
C VAL A 108 -21.29 4.27 -17.20
N HIS A 109 -20.98 3.71 -16.04
CA HIS A 109 -19.70 3.15 -15.68
C HIS A 109 -19.88 1.66 -15.35
N GLN A 110 -18.84 0.87 -15.61
CA GLN A 110 -18.78 -0.55 -15.30
C GLN A 110 -17.63 -0.78 -14.31
N TRP A 111 -17.95 -1.26 -13.11
CA TRP A 111 -16.97 -1.60 -12.09
C TRP A 111 -16.55 -3.04 -12.28
N LYS A 112 -15.25 -3.25 -12.47
CA LYS A 112 -14.68 -4.53 -12.84
C LYS A 112 -13.54 -4.93 -11.92
N VAL A 113 -13.47 -6.22 -11.64
CA VAL A 113 -12.37 -6.87 -10.92
C VAL A 113 -11.70 -7.87 -11.85
N LEU A 114 -10.37 -7.91 -11.81
CA LEU A 114 -9.56 -8.70 -12.74
C LEU A 114 -8.59 -9.59 -11.97
N CYS A 115 -8.34 -10.77 -12.54
CA CYS A 115 -7.19 -11.59 -12.23
C CYS A 115 -6.38 -11.81 -13.51
N LEU A 116 -5.11 -11.42 -13.47
CA LEU A 116 -4.14 -11.70 -14.53
C LEU A 116 -3.22 -12.84 -14.10
N ASP A 117 -2.68 -13.54 -15.09
CA ASP A 117 -1.55 -14.45 -14.91
C ASP A 117 -0.26 -13.65 -14.70
N LEU A 118 0.49 -13.94 -13.63
CA LEU A 118 1.75 -13.25 -13.32
C LEU A 118 2.83 -13.50 -14.38
N GLY A 119 2.84 -14.68 -14.98
CA GLY A 119 3.83 -15.12 -15.95
C GLY A 119 3.67 -14.43 -17.30
N SER A 120 2.44 -14.36 -17.81
CA SER A 120 2.10 -13.88 -19.17
C SER A 120 1.39 -12.53 -19.22
N GLY A 121 0.77 -12.09 -18.12
CA GLY A 121 -0.09 -10.91 -18.09
C GLY A 121 -1.42 -11.12 -18.82
N GLU A 122 -1.80 -12.35 -19.14
CA GLU A 122 -3.11 -12.68 -19.72
C GLU A 122 -4.21 -12.64 -18.67
N VAL A 123 -5.41 -12.24 -19.07
CA VAL A 123 -6.57 -12.21 -18.18
C VAL A 123 -7.02 -13.66 -17.94
N ARG A 124 -6.89 -14.13 -16.70
CA ARG A 124 -7.45 -15.42 -16.26
C ARG A 124 -8.96 -15.32 -16.12
N TRP A 125 -9.42 -14.23 -15.51
CA TRP A 125 -10.83 -13.88 -15.47
C TRP A 125 -11.04 -12.38 -15.24
N GLU A 126 -12.20 -11.91 -15.68
CA GLU A 126 -12.74 -10.58 -15.45
C GLU A 126 -14.19 -10.73 -14.96
N ARG A 127 -14.60 -9.92 -13.99
CA ARG A 127 -15.98 -9.86 -13.51
C ARG A 127 -16.45 -8.41 -13.41
N GLN A 128 -17.62 -8.13 -13.96
CA GLN A 128 -18.33 -6.88 -13.73
C GLN A 128 -19.18 -7.02 -12.47
N VAL A 129 -18.85 -6.26 -11.43
CA VAL A 129 -19.56 -6.31 -10.13
C VAL A 129 -20.73 -5.33 -10.07
N HIS A 130 -20.67 -4.27 -10.88
CA HIS A 130 -21.72 -3.26 -10.97
C HIS A 130 -21.69 -2.52 -12.32
N GLU A 131 -22.86 -2.02 -12.74
CA GLU A 131 -23.01 -1.11 -13.87
C GLU A 131 -24.07 -0.06 -13.52
N GLY A 132 -23.74 1.21 -13.77
CA GLY A 132 -24.61 2.32 -13.43
C GLY A 132 -23.93 3.67 -13.54
N GLN A 133 -24.65 4.75 -13.29
CA GLN A 133 -24.04 6.06 -13.11
C GLN A 133 -23.36 6.13 -11.75
N PRO A 134 -22.15 6.70 -11.62
CA PRO A 134 -21.54 6.89 -10.32
C PRO A 134 -22.42 7.71 -9.38
N LEU A 135 -22.56 7.25 -8.14
CA LEU A 135 -23.39 7.91 -7.12
C LEU A 135 -22.69 9.10 -6.46
N SER A 136 -21.38 9.23 -6.62
CA SER A 136 -20.56 10.30 -6.06
C SER A 136 -19.66 10.94 -7.13
N SER A 137 -19.23 12.17 -6.91
CA SER A 137 -18.13 12.75 -7.67
C SER A 137 -16.77 12.23 -7.16
N ILE A 138 -15.75 12.45 -7.98
CA ILE A 138 -14.34 12.23 -7.65
C ILE A 138 -13.54 13.44 -8.11
N HIS A 139 -12.41 13.69 -7.44
CA HIS A 139 -11.43 14.66 -7.92
C HIS A 139 -10.89 14.22 -9.30
N ILE A 140 -10.55 15.16 -10.19
CA ILE A 140 -10.12 14.85 -11.57
C ILE A 140 -8.88 13.95 -11.65
N LYS A 141 -8.03 13.99 -10.62
CA LYS A 141 -6.84 13.12 -10.48
C LYS A 141 -7.17 11.73 -9.94
N SER A 142 -8.36 11.54 -9.35
CA SER A 142 -8.77 10.27 -8.76
C SER A 142 -9.41 9.33 -9.79
N SER A 143 -9.78 8.14 -9.35
CA SER A 143 -10.53 7.14 -10.10
C SER A 143 -11.61 6.53 -9.21
N PHE A 144 -12.63 5.92 -9.81
CA PHE A 144 -13.63 5.12 -9.09
C PHE A 144 -13.11 3.72 -8.70
N ALA A 145 -11.81 3.45 -8.88
CA ALA A 145 -11.13 2.18 -8.59
C ALA A 145 -9.78 2.44 -7.90
N SER A 146 -9.80 3.24 -6.83
CA SER A 146 -8.57 3.69 -6.16
C SER A 146 -8.13 2.75 -5.04
N GLU A 147 -9.07 2.02 -4.43
CA GLU A 147 -8.82 1.10 -3.32
C GLU A 147 -8.13 -0.17 -3.80
N THR A 148 -7.05 -0.54 -3.10
CA THR A 148 -6.28 -1.76 -3.35
C THR A 148 -6.99 -2.98 -2.77
N ALA A 149 -7.01 -4.09 -3.51
CA ALA A 149 -7.58 -5.34 -3.02
C ALA A 149 -6.77 -5.89 -1.83
N VAL A 150 -7.30 -6.92 -1.17
CA VAL A 150 -6.60 -7.65 -0.11
C VAL A 150 -6.90 -9.14 -0.21
N THR A 151 -5.94 -10.00 0.12
CA THR A 151 -6.11 -11.46 0.09
C THR A 151 -5.50 -12.15 1.31
N ASP A 152 -6.15 -13.21 1.77
CA ASP A 152 -5.65 -14.15 2.79
C ASP A 152 -4.95 -15.38 2.16
N GLY A 153 -4.86 -15.42 0.82
CA GLY A 153 -4.32 -16.55 0.06
C GLY A 153 -5.33 -17.63 -0.33
N GLU A 154 -6.56 -17.55 0.19
CA GLU A 154 -7.68 -18.43 -0.19
C GLU A 154 -8.72 -17.66 -1.01
N ARG A 155 -8.95 -16.40 -0.64
CA ARG A 155 -9.90 -15.48 -1.26
C ARG A 155 -9.28 -14.12 -1.47
N VAL A 156 -9.86 -13.34 -2.38
CA VAL A 156 -9.49 -11.95 -2.63
C VAL A 156 -10.72 -11.05 -2.46
N CYS A 157 -10.56 -9.99 -1.68
CA CYS A 157 -11.58 -8.96 -1.48
C CYS A 157 -11.19 -7.69 -2.24
N PHE A 158 -12.05 -7.28 -3.16
CA PHE A 158 -11.94 -6.02 -3.90
C PHE A 158 -12.83 -4.97 -3.26
N CYS A 159 -12.38 -3.72 -3.21
CA CYS A 159 -13.13 -2.62 -2.63
C CYS A 159 -13.35 -1.52 -3.67
N PHE A 160 -14.55 -0.95 -3.62
CA PHE A 160 -14.92 0.30 -4.28
C PHE A 160 -15.67 1.12 -3.23
N GLY A 161 -15.02 2.14 -2.65
CA GLY A 161 -15.43 2.68 -1.34
C GLY A 161 -16.82 3.32 -1.28
N ASN A 162 -17.38 3.71 -2.41
CA ASN A 162 -18.74 4.24 -2.56
C ASN A 162 -19.73 3.26 -3.23
N LEU A 163 -19.39 1.97 -3.26
CA LEU A 163 -20.20 0.94 -3.89
C LEU A 163 -20.26 -0.34 -3.04
N GLY A 164 -19.12 -0.90 -2.66
CA GLY A 164 -19.09 -2.16 -1.92
C GLY A 164 -17.73 -2.84 -1.84
N ILE A 165 -17.71 -3.91 -1.05
CA ILE A 165 -16.61 -4.86 -0.94
C ILE A 165 -17.09 -6.19 -1.53
N PHE A 166 -16.33 -6.75 -2.46
CA PHE A 166 -16.69 -7.94 -3.23
C PHE A 166 -15.62 -8.99 -3.07
N CYS A 167 -15.98 -10.17 -2.56
CA CYS A 167 -15.06 -11.26 -2.28
C CYS A 167 -15.20 -12.38 -3.31
N PHE A 168 -14.08 -12.85 -3.82
CA PHE A 168 -14.00 -13.91 -4.80
C PHE A 168 -13.02 -15.00 -4.36
N ASP A 169 -13.27 -16.23 -4.77
CA ASP A 169 -12.23 -17.25 -4.83
C ASP A 169 -11.24 -16.95 -5.97
N PHE A 170 -10.13 -17.66 -6.03
CA PHE A 170 -9.12 -17.44 -7.08
C PHE A 170 -9.54 -17.95 -8.47
N ALA A 171 -10.63 -18.73 -8.56
CA ALA A 171 -11.24 -19.12 -9.83
C ALA A 171 -12.18 -18.02 -10.38
N GLY A 172 -12.41 -16.95 -9.62
CA GLY A 172 -13.27 -15.83 -10.03
C GLY A 172 -14.75 -16.10 -9.79
N ASN A 173 -15.10 -17.00 -8.88
CA ASN A 173 -16.46 -17.14 -8.38
C ASN A 173 -16.67 -16.19 -7.21
N GLU A 174 -17.77 -15.45 -7.22
CA GLU A 174 -18.12 -14.58 -6.11
C GLU A 174 -18.52 -15.43 -4.90
N VAL A 175 -17.92 -15.15 -3.75
CA VAL A 175 -18.21 -15.80 -2.48
C VAL A 175 -19.26 -15.00 -1.71
N TRP A 176 -19.04 -13.69 -1.60
CA TRP A 176 -19.95 -12.75 -0.94
C TRP A 176 -19.72 -11.32 -1.44
N ARG A 177 -20.70 -10.45 -1.20
CA ARG A 177 -20.57 -9.01 -1.36
C ARG A 177 -21.16 -8.28 -0.16
N HIS A 178 -20.61 -7.12 0.15
CA HIS A 178 -21.09 -6.20 1.17
C HIS A 178 -21.25 -4.81 0.55
N GLU A 179 -22.48 -4.29 0.50
CA GLU A 179 -22.76 -2.98 -0.08
C GLU A 179 -22.28 -1.86 0.83
N LEU A 180 -21.66 -0.84 0.23
CA LEU A 180 -21.26 0.38 0.92
C LEU A 180 -22.08 1.54 0.35
N ALA A 181 -22.75 2.27 1.23
CA ALA A 181 -23.46 3.47 0.83
C ALA A 181 -22.47 4.55 0.35
N ALA A 182 -22.79 5.22 -0.75
CA ALA A 182 -22.03 6.36 -1.21
C ALA A 182 -22.21 7.53 -0.23
N MET A 183 -21.11 7.98 0.38
CA MET A 183 -21.11 9.07 1.34
C MET A 183 -20.47 10.34 0.76
N PRO A 184 -20.92 11.54 1.16
CA PRO A 184 -20.27 12.78 0.76
C PRO A 184 -18.83 12.83 1.25
N MET A 185 -17.90 13.04 0.33
CA MET A 185 -16.48 13.28 0.62
C MET A 185 -16.16 14.77 0.52
N ARG A 186 -15.12 15.22 1.22
CA ARG A 186 -14.61 16.58 1.16
C ARG A 186 -14.43 17.01 -0.30
N PHE A 187 -15.13 18.08 -0.67
CA PHE A 187 -15.16 18.63 -2.04
C PHE A 187 -15.48 17.62 -3.16
N GLY A 188 -16.12 16.48 -2.84
CA GLY A 188 -16.41 15.44 -3.82
C GLY A 188 -15.16 14.73 -4.35
N TRP A 189 -14.11 14.59 -3.53
CA TRP A 189 -12.84 14.02 -3.98
C TRP A 189 -12.84 12.49 -4.19
N GLY A 190 -13.85 11.79 -3.67
CA GLY A 190 -13.97 10.33 -3.76
C GLY A 190 -13.23 9.60 -2.65
N THR A 191 -13.35 8.28 -2.64
CA THR A 191 -12.74 7.37 -1.66
C THR A 191 -11.41 6.79 -2.15
N ALA A 192 -10.58 6.30 -1.23
CA ALA A 192 -9.32 5.61 -1.56
C ALA A 192 -8.74 4.72 -0.44
N ALA A 193 -9.33 4.70 0.76
CA ALA A 193 -8.87 3.83 1.84
C ALA A 193 -9.07 2.35 1.43
N SER A 194 -8.03 1.52 1.57
CA SER A 194 -8.12 0.10 1.22
C SER A 194 -8.54 -0.73 2.44
N PRO A 195 -9.11 -1.93 2.26
CA PRO A 195 -9.34 -2.86 3.37
C PRO A 195 -8.04 -3.50 3.88
N ALA A 196 -8.08 -4.00 5.11
CA ALA A 196 -7.02 -4.82 5.70
C ALA A 196 -7.59 -6.15 6.24
N LEU A 197 -6.82 -7.23 6.17
CA LEU A 197 -7.21 -8.56 6.65
C LEU A 197 -6.36 -8.97 7.86
N HIS A 198 -7.01 -9.52 8.89
CA HIS A 198 -6.32 -10.17 9.99
C HIS A 198 -7.27 -11.10 10.76
N GLY A 199 -6.80 -12.29 11.14
CA GLY A 199 -7.53 -13.18 12.06
C GLY A 199 -8.93 -13.57 11.59
N GLY A 200 -9.13 -13.77 10.27
CA GLY A 200 -10.45 -14.06 9.70
C GLY A 200 -11.41 -12.86 9.64
N ARG A 201 -10.90 -11.64 9.84
CA ARG A 201 -11.68 -10.39 9.81
C ARG A 201 -11.15 -9.43 8.75
N LEU A 202 -12.05 -8.68 8.14
CA LEU A 202 -11.75 -7.59 7.22
C LEU A 202 -12.10 -6.25 7.88
N TYR A 203 -11.15 -5.34 7.89
CA TYR A 203 -11.29 -3.99 8.44
C TYR A 203 -11.32 -2.97 7.32
N TYR A 204 -12.27 -2.03 7.36
CA TYR A 204 -12.40 -0.96 6.38
C TYR A 204 -12.71 0.37 7.06
N CYS A 205 -11.96 1.41 6.71
CA CYS A 205 -12.20 2.77 7.19
C CYS A 205 -13.04 3.55 6.17
N SER A 206 -14.16 4.09 6.61
CA SER A 206 -15.06 4.92 5.80
C SER A 206 -15.13 6.33 6.39
N ASP A 207 -14.02 7.05 6.43
CA ASP A 207 -13.98 8.44 6.92
C ASP A 207 -14.53 9.41 5.85
N ASN A 208 -15.61 10.14 6.18
CA ASN A 208 -16.39 10.97 5.25
C ASN A 208 -17.01 12.21 5.93
N GLU A 209 -17.81 13.01 5.21
CA GLU A 209 -18.39 14.25 5.74
C GLU A 209 -19.69 14.07 6.53
N GLN A 210 -20.27 12.87 6.54
CA GLN A 210 -21.54 12.60 7.19
C GLN A 210 -21.40 11.71 8.43
N GLN A 211 -20.91 10.48 8.25
CA GLN A 211 -20.79 9.50 9.33
C GLN A 211 -19.58 8.60 9.10
N SER A 212 -18.47 8.95 9.74
CA SER A 212 -17.24 8.18 9.68
C SER A 212 -17.30 6.93 10.54
N SER A 213 -16.70 5.83 10.07
CA SER A 213 -16.66 4.59 10.84
C SER A 213 -15.50 3.68 10.47
N LEU A 214 -15.08 2.87 11.43
CA LEU A 214 -14.31 1.65 11.22
C LEU A 214 -15.28 0.47 11.18
N LEU A 215 -15.35 -0.19 10.04
CA LEU A 215 -16.18 -1.38 9.79
C LEU A 215 -15.33 -2.64 9.95
N CYS A 216 -15.89 -3.65 10.61
CA CYS A 216 -15.32 -4.99 10.65
C CYS A 216 -16.31 -6.02 10.11
N LEU A 217 -15.87 -6.78 9.11
CA LEU A 217 -16.60 -7.88 8.51
C LEU A 217 -15.92 -9.20 8.84
N ASP A 218 -16.73 -10.26 8.96
CA ASP A 218 -16.23 -11.62 8.88
C ASP A 218 -15.68 -11.86 7.46
N ALA A 219 -14.39 -12.18 7.34
CA ALA A 219 -13.72 -12.28 6.04
C ALA A 219 -14.25 -13.44 5.19
N ALA A 220 -14.85 -14.46 5.82
CA ALA A 220 -15.36 -15.63 5.12
C ALA A 220 -16.77 -15.43 4.56
N THR A 221 -17.58 -14.60 5.21
CA THR A 221 -19.01 -14.45 4.90
C THR A 221 -19.43 -13.03 4.49
N GLY A 222 -18.59 -12.02 4.71
CA GLY A 222 -18.92 -10.61 4.45
C GLY A 222 -19.91 -10.01 5.44
N LYS A 223 -20.31 -10.77 6.47
CA LYS A 223 -21.25 -10.32 7.50
C LYS A 223 -20.58 -9.27 8.38
N GLU A 224 -21.29 -8.17 8.64
CA GLU A 224 -20.85 -7.17 9.62
C GLU A 224 -20.79 -7.80 11.01
N LEU A 225 -19.61 -7.74 11.61
CA LEU A 225 -19.37 -8.16 12.99
C LEU A 225 -19.61 -6.99 13.94
N TRP A 226 -19.07 -5.83 13.59
CA TRP A 226 -19.24 -4.60 14.34
C TRP A 226 -18.89 -3.38 13.49
N ARG A 227 -19.28 -2.21 13.99
CA ARG A 227 -18.93 -0.91 13.41
C ARG A 227 -18.71 0.10 14.53
N THR A 228 -17.53 0.72 14.53
CA THR A 228 -17.16 1.75 15.49
C THR A 228 -17.27 3.12 14.83
N ALA A 229 -18.09 4.00 15.40
CA ALA A 229 -18.21 5.38 14.94
C ALA A 229 -16.89 6.15 15.15
N ARG A 230 -16.59 7.07 14.24
CA ARG A 230 -15.40 7.93 14.27
C ARG A 230 -15.83 9.38 14.11
N ASP A 231 -15.17 10.27 14.84
CA ASP A 231 -15.42 11.72 14.76
C ASP A 231 -14.60 12.42 13.66
N ASP A 232 -13.73 11.66 12.96
CA ASP A 232 -12.94 12.20 11.86
C ASP A 232 -13.86 12.57 10.66
N ARG A 233 -13.42 13.56 9.89
CA ARG A 233 -14.01 13.91 8.59
C ARG A 233 -13.28 13.15 7.47
N SER A 234 -13.53 13.50 6.21
CA SER A 234 -12.92 12.82 5.07
C SER A 234 -11.41 12.63 5.20
N ASN A 235 -10.98 11.38 5.21
CA ASN A 235 -9.59 10.94 5.23
C ASN A 235 -9.45 9.69 4.37
N TRP A 236 -8.22 9.38 3.95
CA TRP A 236 -7.93 8.32 2.97
C TRP A 236 -6.93 7.28 3.50
N SER A 237 -6.59 7.35 4.80
CA SER A 237 -5.66 6.42 5.43
C SER A 237 -6.25 5.00 5.51
N THR A 238 -5.49 4.02 5.01
CA THR A 238 -5.84 2.59 5.10
C THR A 238 -5.62 2.08 6.53
N PRO A 239 -6.55 1.30 7.13
CA PRO A 239 -6.32 0.66 8.43
C PRO A 239 -5.05 -0.17 8.42
N PHE A 240 -4.21 0.00 9.43
CA PHE A 240 -3.01 -0.81 9.61
C PHE A 240 -3.19 -1.78 10.77
N VAL A 241 -2.98 -3.07 10.50
CA VAL A 241 -2.97 -4.11 11.54
C VAL A 241 -1.57 -4.17 12.15
N TRP A 242 -1.41 -3.58 13.32
CA TRP A 242 -0.16 -3.59 14.07
C TRP A 242 -0.13 -4.76 15.05
N GLN A 243 0.62 -5.80 14.70
CA GLN A 243 0.88 -6.93 15.60
C GLN A 243 2.22 -6.73 16.31
N HIS A 244 2.22 -6.86 17.62
CA HIS A 244 3.42 -6.85 18.45
C HIS A 244 3.23 -7.77 19.65
N GLU A 245 4.29 -7.99 20.44
CA GLU A 245 4.31 -9.00 21.52
C GLU A 245 3.22 -8.84 22.59
N GLN A 246 2.63 -7.65 22.71
CA GLN A 246 1.63 -7.36 23.73
C GLN A 246 0.19 -7.57 23.25
N ARG A 247 -0.12 -7.26 21.98
CA ARG A 247 -1.46 -7.39 21.37
C ARG A 247 -1.44 -7.08 19.87
N THR A 248 -2.60 -7.29 19.25
CA THR A 248 -2.93 -6.78 17.91
C THR A 248 -3.73 -5.49 18.03
N GLU A 249 -3.42 -4.52 17.18
CA GLU A 249 -4.09 -3.23 17.10
C GLU A 249 -4.50 -2.88 15.66
N ILE A 250 -5.62 -2.18 15.51
CA ILE A 250 -6.07 -1.58 14.24
C ILE A 250 -5.85 -0.08 14.32
N VAL A 251 -4.80 0.39 13.65
CA VAL A 251 -4.34 1.78 13.71
C VAL A 251 -4.88 2.57 12.52
N LEU A 252 -5.43 3.75 12.79
CA LEU A 252 -5.90 4.71 11.81
C LEU A 252 -5.38 6.10 12.10
N ALA A 253 -4.94 6.79 11.04
CA ALA A 253 -4.69 8.22 11.07
C ALA A 253 -5.92 8.98 10.58
N GLY A 254 -6.28 10.06 11.26
CA GLY A 254 -7.36 10.96 10.88
C GLY A 254 -7.05 12.40 11.25
N THR A 255 -7.88 13.32 10.77
CA THR A 255 -7.76 14.77 11.05
C THR A 255 -7.74 15.06 12.56
N GLY A 256 -8.56 14.34 13.34
CA GLY A 256 -8.67 14.55 14.79
C GLY A 256 -7.51 13.96 15.58
N GLY A 257 -6.68 13.10 14.97
CA GLY A 257 -5.58 12.41 15.62
C GLY A 257 -5.43 10.96 15.15
N ILE A 258 -4.49 10.25 15.77
CA ILE A 258 -4.25 8.83 15.56
C ILE A 258 -5.12 8.06 16.53
N ARG A 259 -5.77 6.99 16.08
CA ARG A 259 -6.58 6.11 16.93
C ARG A 259 -6.14 4.68 16.72
N SER A 260 -6.03 3.94 17.82
CA SER A 260 -5.77 2.52 17.81
C SER A 260 -6.90 1.79 18.50
N TYR A 261 -7.42 0.77 17.83
CA TYR A 261 -8.49 -0.08 18.32
C TYR A 261 -7.99 -1.50 18.52
N ASP A 262 -8.62 -2.25 19.42
CA ASP A 262 -8.45 -3.70 19.44
C ASP A 262 -9.19 -4.36 18.24
N PRO A 263 -8.98 -5.66 18.00
CA PRO A 263 -9.66 -6.37 16.91
C PRO A 263 -11.19 -6.36 17.00
N ASP A 264 -11.76 -6.09 18.18
CA ASP A 264 -13.20 -6.03 18.48
C ASP A 264 -13.76 -4.59 18.42
N GLY A 265 -12.95 -3.63 18.00
CA GLY A 265 -13.37 -2.26 17.72
C GLY A 265 -13.37 -1.32 18.92
N GLN A 266 -12.82 -1.75 20.07
CA GLN A 266 -12.70 -0.89 21.25
C GLN A 266 -11.46 -0.01 21.16
N LEU A 267 -11.61 1.28 21.48
CA LEU A 267 -10.50 2.22 21.48
C LEU A 267 -9.49 1.86 22.58
N LEU A 268 -8.23 1.68 22.20
CA LEU A 268 -7.13 1.37 23.11
C LEU A 268 -6.37 2.64 23.51
N TRP A 269 -6.00 3.44 22.52
CA TRP A 269 -5.33 4.72 22.72
C TRP A 269 -5.59 5.68 21.57
N SER A 270 -5.37 6.96 21.81
CA SER A 270 -5.49 8.01 20.80
C SER A 270 -4.52 9.16 21.03
N THR A 271 -4.26 9.91 19.97
CA THR A 271 -3.79 11.31 20.07
C THR A 271 -4.93 12.26 19.76
N THR A 272 -4.83 13.48 20.26
CA THR A 272 -5.74 14.59 19.98
C THR A 272 -4.98 15.68 19.23
N GLY A 273 -5.37 15.94 17.98
CA GLY A 273 -4.69 16.90 17.12
C GLY A 273 -3.29 16.45 16.69
N GLY A 274 -2.43 17.42 16.39
CA GLY A 274 -1.07 17.19 15.90
C GLY A 274 -0.99 16.77 14.42
N MET A 275 -2.02 16.09 13.91
CA MET A 275 -2.16 15.66 12.52
C MET A 275 -2.52 16.82 11.57
N SER A 276 -2.22 16.66 10.29
CA SER A 276 -2.74 17.53 9.24
C SER A 276 -4.25 17.34 9.07
N SER A 277 -4.93 18.34 8.52
CA SER A 277 -6.35 18.32 8.19
C SER A 277 -6.74 17.25 7.15
N ILE A 278 -5.75 16.69 6.44
CA ILE A 278 -5.92 15.55 5.55
C ILE A 278 -4.83 14.51 5.84
N THR A 279 -5.25 13.27 6.02
CA THR A 279 -4.39 12.10 6.21
C THR A 279 -4.63 11.08 5.10
N ILE A 280 -3.55 10.66 4.45
CA ILE A 280 -3.58 9.76 3.27
C ILE A 280 -2.60 8.61 3.47
N ALA A 281 -1.39 8.92 3.93
CA ALA A 281 -0.35 7.93 4.19
C ALA A 281 -0.88 6.80 5.09
N THR A 282 -0.52 5.57 4.74
CA THR A 282 -0.86 4.36 5.50
C THR A 282 0.15 4.19 6.63
N PRO A 283 -0.29 4.02 7.89
CA PRO A 283 0.59 3.63 8.98
C PRO A 283 1.29 2.30 8.69
N PHE A 284 2.47 2.10 9.24
CA PHE A 284 3.17 0.82 9.16
C PHE A 284 4.11 0.66 10.34
N ALA A 285 4.60 -0.57 10.56
CA ALA A 285 5.58 -0.85 11.60
C ALA A 285 6.91 -1.32 11.03
N ALA A 286 7.99 -0.93 11.68
CA ALA A 286 9.35 -1.42 11.42
C ALA A 286 10.12 -1.43 12.74
N ASP A 287 10.91 -2.48 12.97
CA ASP A 287 11.76 -2.65 14.17
C ASP A 287 11.02 -2.39 15.49
N GLY A 288 9.76 -2.85 15.57
CA GLY A 288 8.91 -2.73 16.74
C GLY A 288 8.25 -1.36 16.93
N LEU A 289 8.58 -0.34 16.13
CA LEU A 289 7.94 0.98 16.18
C LEU A 289 6.87 1.12 15.10
N LEU A 290 5.77 1.78 15.47
CA LEU A 290 4.73 2.24 14.56
C LEU A 290 5.09 3.62 14.02
N TYR A 291 5.03 3.79 12.70
CA TYR A 291 5.24 5.04 12.01
C TYR A 291 3.93 5.57 11.44
N VAL A 292 3.61 6.83 11.76
CA VAL A 292 2.41 7.51 11.27
C VAL A 292 2.81 8.90 10.76
N SER A 293 2.32 9.30 9.60
CA SER A 293 2.61 10.61 9.02
C SER A 293 1.40 11.25 8.37
N SER A 294 1.37 12.57 8.35
CA SER A 294 0.43 13.35 7.54
C SER A 294 1.08 14.66 7.16
N GLY A 295 0.78 15.20 5.98
CA GLY A 295 1.49 16.38 5.51
C GLY A 295 0.78 17.19 4.46
N TYR A 296 -0.51 17.50 4.66
CA TYR A 296 -1.25 18.32 3.70
C TYR A 296 -0.53 19.64 3.42
N VAL A 297 -0.37 19.96 2.14
CA VAL A 297 0.52 21.03 1.68
C VAL A 297 0.13 22.43 2.16
N LEU A 298 -1.13 22.65 2.56
CA LEU A 298 -1.62 23.92 3.10
C LEU A 298 -1.55 24.01 4.63
N ASP A 299 -1.27 22.91 5.32
CA ASP A 299 -1.22 22.90 6.76
C ASP A 299 0.19 23.24 7.27
N GLN A 300 0.23 23.96 8.38
CA GLN A 300 1.50 24.28 9.05
C GLN A 300 2.10 23.07 9.76
N GLN A 301 1.24 22.17 10.26
CA GLN A 301 1.62 20.92 10.90
C GLN A 301 1.60 19.80 9.87
N ARG A 302 2.76 19.14 9.72
CA ARG A 302 2.98 18.01 8.82
C ARG A 302 3.79 16.97 9.57
N PRO A 303 3.20 16.29 10.56
CA PRO A 303 3.96 15.46 11.47
C PRO A 303 4.41 14.13 10.85
N ILE A 304 5.46 13.61 11.44
CA ILE A 304 5.79 12.18 11.48
C ILE A 304 5.91 11.81 12.95
N TYR A 305 5.33 10.67 13.34
CA TYR A 305 5.44 10.09 14.67
C TYR A 305 6.07 8.70 14.59
N ALA A 306 6.94 8.37 15.54
CA ALA A 306 7.33 7.00 15.85
C ALA A 306 6.83 6.63 17.25
N ILE A 307 6.05 5.56 17.33
CA ILE A 307 5.29 5.17 18.52
C ILE A 307 5.71 3.75 18.92
N ARG A 308 6.01 3.53 20.21
CA ARG A 308 6.31 2.21 20.76
C ARG A 308 5.03 1.46 21.17
N PRO A 309 5.05 0.12 21.20
CA PRO A 309 3.88 -0.68 21.56
C PRO A 309 3.46 -0.49 23.03
N GLY A 310 2.22 -0.83 23.32
CA GLY A 310 1.69 -0.91 24.70
C GLY A 310 1.02 0.36 25.21
N ALA A 311 0.75 1.33 24.34
CA ALA A 311 0.10 2.57 24.69
C ALA A 311 -1.33 2.38 25.21
N ALA A 312 -1.82 3.24 26.10
CA ALA A 312 -3.20 3.21 26.56
C ALA A 312 -3.70 4.63 26.85
N GLY A 313 -4.97 4.90 26.54
CA GLY A 313 -5.58 6.22 26.77
C GLY A 313 -5.08 7.31 25.83
N ASP A 314 -5.07 8.56 26.32
CA ASP A 314 -4.55 9.70 25.55
C ASP A 314 -3.02 9.76 25.64
N ILE A 315 -2.35 9.67 24.50
CA ILE A 315 -0.88 9.73 24.39
C ILE A 315 -0.38 10.97 23.65
N SER A 316 -1.21 12.01 23.56
CA SER A 316 -0.88 13.28 22.91
C SER A 316 0.40 13.90 23.47
N LEU A 317 1.19 14.53 22.60
CA LEU A 317 2.31 15.37 23.02
C LEU A 317 1.78 16.68 23.60
N ALA A 318 2.40 17.16 24.68
CA ALA A 318 2.14 18.52 25.11
C ALA A 318 2.75 19.52 24.12
N LYS A 319 2.29 20.78 24.19
CA LYS A 319 2.76 21.83 23.28
C LYS A 319 4.28 22.02 23.40
N GLY A 320 4.97 21.82 22.28
CA GLY A 320 6.43 22.01 22.19
C GLY A 320 7.24 20.75 22.50
N GLU A 321 6.61 19.66 22.93
CA GLU A 321 7.26 18.37 23.08
C GLU A 321 7.38 17.66 21.74
N SER A 322 8.42 16.84 21.60
CA SER A 322 8.62 15.95 20.46
C SER A 322 8.54 14.47 20.82
N SER A 323 8.45 14.14 22.11
CA SER A 323 8.41 12.77 22.62
C SER A 323 7.72 12.70 23.97
N ASN A 324 7.17 11.55 24.32
CA ASN A 324 6.69 11.21 25.66
C ASN A 324 6.97 9.71 25.93
N GLU A 325 6.27 9.09 26.88
CA GLU A 325 6.43 7.67 27.20
C GLU A 325 6.24 6.75 25.98
N PHE A 326 5.25 7.03 25.11
CA PHE A 326 4.88 6.17 23.98
C PHE A 326 5.32 6.71 22.62
N ILE A 327 5.34 8.03 22.45
CA ILE A 327 5.85 8.68 21.25
C ILE A 327 7.36 8.84 21.44
N VAL A 328 8.14 7.95 20.80
CA VAL A 328 9.60 7.90 20.92
C VAL A 328 10.23 9.17 20.37
N TRP A 329 9.71 9.64 19.24
CA TRP A 329 10.08 10.90 18.64
C TRP A 329 8.98 11.37 17.67
N SER A 330 9.01 12.65 17.34
CA SER A 330 8.18 13.24 16.30
C SER A 330 8.92 14.33 15.54
N GLN A 331 8.56 14.47 14.26
CA GLN A 331 9.02 15.55 13.39
C GLN A 331 7.82 16.35 12.91
N ALA A 332 7.59 17.53 13.49
CA ALA A 332 6.36 18.29 13.32
C ALA A 332 6.07 18.78 11.88
N LYS A 333 7.09 18.86 11.02
CA LYS A 333 6.99 19.47 9.67
C LYS A 333 7.56 18.63 8.53
N ALA A 334 7.89 17.37 8.82
CA ALA A 334 8.58 16.48 7.88
C ALA A 334 7.66 15.54 7.10
N GLY A 335 6.36 15.45 7.43
CA GLY A 335 5.42 14.53 6.81
C GLY A 335 5.13 14.84 5.34
N PRO A 336 5.00 13.80 4.48
CA PRO A 336 4.54 13.96 3.10
C PRO A 336 3.01 14.08 3.01
N TYR A 337 2.48 14.54 1.88
CA TYR A 337 1.02 14.63 1.68
C TYR A 337 0.43 13.29 1.24
N ASN A 338 0.75 12.79 0.03
CA ASN A 338 0.20 11.54 -0.50
C ASN A 338 1.06 10.29 -0.21
N PRO A 339 2.37 10.25 -0.51
CA PRO A 339 3.17 9.03 -0.35
C PRO A 339 3.27 8.62 1.12
N SER A 340 3.19 7.31 1.43
CA SER A 340 3.54 6.87 2.78
C SER A 340 5.07 6.77 2.90
N THR A 341 5.62 7.11 4.07
CA THR A 341 7.07 7.03 4.32
C THR A 341 7.58 5.59 4.25
N LEU A 342 8.90 5.40 4.24
CA LEU A 342 9.51 4.08 4.06
C LEU A 342 10.67 3.91 5.03
N VAL A 343 10.63 2.85 5.84
CA VAL A 343 11.78 2.43 6.65
C VAL A 343 12.55 1.32 5.94
N SER A 344 13.84 1.57 5.65
CA SER A 344 14.79 0.57 5.15
C SER A 344 16.06 0.61 6.01
N GLY A 345 16.41 -0.53 6.61
CA GLY A 345 17.45 -0.59 7.64
C GLY A 345 17.15 0.40 8.77
N GLN A 346 18.12 1.26 9.09
CA GLN A 346 18.00 2.26 10.16
C GLN A 346 17.43 3.61 9.68
N ARG A 347 16.94 3.69 8.44
CA ARG A 347 16.58 4.96 7.80
C ARG A 347 15.09 5.03 7.53
N LEU A 348 14.51 6.17 7.87
CA LEU A 348 13.19 6.58 7.42
C LEU A 348 13.35 7.55 6.25
N PHE A 349 12.91 7.15 5.07
CA PHE A 349 12.86 7.98 3.87
C PHE A 349 11.52 8.66 3.72
N VAL A 350 11.56 9.94 3.34
CA VAL A 350 10.38 10.75 3.04
C VAL A 350 10.43 11.23 1.60
N LEU A 351 9.48 10.77 0.80
CA LEU A 351 9.22 11.27 -0.55
C LEU A 351 8.11 12.31 -0.50
N TYR A 352 8.44 13.55 -0.82
CA TYR A 352 7.49 14.64 -0.91
C TYR A 352 6.90 14.76 -2.31
N ASP A 353 5.63 15.12 -2.35
CA ASP A 353 4.78 15.16 -3.53
C ASP A 353 5.35 16.02 -4.67
N ARG A 354 6.04 17.11 -4.33
CA ARG A 354 6.65 18.04 -5.29
C ARG A 354 8.10 17.68 -5.65
N GLY A 355 8.46 16.42 -5.46
CA GLY A 355 9.75 15.82 -5.79
C GLY A 355 10.90 16.33 -4.96
N PHE A 356 10.68 16.38 -3.65
CA PHE A 356 11.78 16.44 -2.70
C PHE A 356 11.93 15.08 -2.03
N PHE A 357 13.13 14.76 -1.59
CA PHE A 357 13.46 13.53 -0.89
C PHE A 357 14.33 13.86 0.33
N ALA A 358 14.00 13.29 1.48
CA ALA A 358 14.75 13.46 2.73
C ALA A 358 14.93 12.11 3.42
N ALA A 359 15.88 12.03 4.36
CA ALA A 359 16.04 10.88 5.22
C ALA A 359 16.27 11.29 6.67
N PHE A 360 15.76 10.45 7.56
CA PHE A 360 15.87 10.57 9.00
C PHE A 360 16.33 9.23 9.58
N ASP A 361 17.01 9.26 10.71
CA ASP A 361 17.28 8.08 11.50
C ASP A 361 15.95 7.53 12.04
N ALA A 362 15.62 6.27 11.73
CA ALA A 362 14.31 5.70 12.01
C ALA A 362 14.04 5.56 13.53
N LYS A 363 15.08 5.44 14.35
CA LYS A 363 14.95 5.21 15.80
C LYS A 363 14.89 6.48 16.62
N SER A 364 15.56 7.54 16.19
CA SER A 364 15.68 8.82 16.90
C SER A 364 14.94 9.97 16.23
N GLY A 365 14.61 9.85 14.95
CA GLY A 365 14.01 10.92 14.16
C GLY A 365 14.99 12.01 13.73
N GLY A 366 16.29 11.87 14.03
CA GLY A 366 17.31 12.83 13.63
C GLY A 366 17.46 12.91 12.11
N GLU A 367 17.64 14.11 11.56
CA GLU A 367 17.84 14.27 10.11
C GLU A 367 19.18 13.69 9.68
N LEU A 368 19.17 12.82 8.66
CA LEU A 368 20.39 12.28 8.03
C LEU A 368 20.81 13.18 6.86
N PHE A 369 19.83 13.60 6.04
CA PHE A 369 20.01 14.68 5.09
C PHE A 369 18.69 15.45 4.87
N ALA A 370 18.82 16.77 4.76
CA ALA A 370 17.73 17.69 4.46
C ALA A 370 17.13 17.44 3.07
N GLN A 371 15.93 17.97 2.85
CA GLN A 371 15.19 17.87 1.57
C GLN A 371 16.08 18.20 0.35
N GLN A 372 16.28 17.19 -0.50
CA GLN A 372 16.96 17.32 -1.79
C GLN A 372 15.95 17.22 -2.93
N ARG A 373 16.14 18.03 -3.97
CA ARG A 373 15.27 18.04 -5.14
C ARG A 373 15.59 16.84 -6.04
N LEU A 374 14.58 16.05 -6.38
CA LEU A 374 14.65 15.09 -7.48
C LEU A 374 14.60 15.87 -8.81
N PRO A 375 15.66 15.84 -9.64
CA PRO A 375 15.71 16.58 -10.90
C PRO A 375 14.55 16.16 -11.81
N ASN A 376 13.75 17.12 -12.29
CA ASN A 376 12.54 16.85 -13.08
C ASN A 376 11.45 15.97 -12.39
N GLY A 377 11.64 15.58 -11.14
CA GLY A 377 10.60 14.93 -10.34
C GLY A 377 9.56 15.96 -9.90
N ARG A 378 8.48 16.14 -10.66
CA ARG A 378 7.50 17.21 -10.38
C ARG A 378 6.33 16.76 -9.50
N ALA A 379 5.85 15.54 -9.68
CA ALA A 379 4.62 15.06 -9.04
C ALA A 379 4.71 13.60 -8.62
N PHE A 380 4.51 13.32 -7.34
CA PHE A 380 4.56 11.99 -6.75
C PHE A 380 3.28 11.71 -5.97
N THR A 381 2.60 10.62 -6.32
CA THR A 381 1.49 10.06 -5.55
C THR A 381 1.82 8.64 -5.07
N ALA A 382 2.49 7.84 -5.90
CA ALA A 382 2.94 6.51 -5.52
C ALA A 382 3.91 6.56 -4.34
N SER A 383 3.79 5.58 -3.45
CA SER A 383 4.72 5.41 -2.34
C SER A 383 6.09 4.90 -2.83
N PRO A 384 7.20 5.29 -2.18
CA PRO A 384 8.50 4.71 -2.47
C PRO A 384 8.58 3.26 -2.01
N TRP A 385 9.50 2.49 -2.61
CA TRP A 385 9.83 1.13 -2.19
C TRP A 385 11.34 0.92 -2.09
N ALA A 386 11.76 -0.10 -1.34
CA ALA A 386 13.18 -0.48 -1.23
C ALA A 386 13.43 -1.87 -1.85
N ALA A 387 14.52 -1.98 -2.59
CA ALA A 387 15.08 -3.24 -3.09
C ALA A 387 16.58 -3.09 -3.35
N ASN A 388 17.36 -4.17 -3.14
CA ASN A 388 18.79 -4.23 -3.49
C ASN A 388 19.63 -3.02 -3.03
N GLY A 389 19.43 -2.55 -1.79
CA GLY A 389 20.14 -1.40 -1.22
C GLY A 389 19.83 -0.07 -1.93
N LYS A 390 18.67 0.04 -2.56
CA LYS A 390 18.20 1.23 -3.28
C LYS A 390 16.77 1.56 -2.91
N ILE A 391 16.45 2.85 -3.01
CA ILE A 391 15.10 3.38 -2.84
C ILE A 391 14.59 3.85 -4.19
N PHE A 392 13.36 3.49 -4.52
CA PHE A 392 12.74 3.76 -5.80
C PHE A 392 11.51 4.64 -5.60
N CYS A 393 11.39 5.67 -6.42
CA CYS A 393 10.32 6.66 -6.34
C CYS A 393 9.67 6.84 -7.72
N LEU A 394 8.46 6.32 -7.92
CA LEU A 394 7.70 6.47 -9.17
C LEU A 394 6.92 7.78 -9.16
N ASN A 395 7.15 8.63 -10.16
CA ASN A 395 6.39 9.87 -10.37
C ASN A 395 5.18 9.65 -11.30
N GLU A 396 4.32 10.67 -11.39
CA GLU A 396 3.11 10.63 -12.22
C GLU A 396 3.36 10.60 -13.72
N ASP A 397 4.57 10.92 -14.16
CA ASP A 397 5.00 10.87 -15.56
C ASP A 397 5.50 9.47 -15.97
N GLY A 398 5.45 8.48 -15.08
CA GLY A 398 5.97 7.14 -15.38
C GLY A 398 7.50 7.02 -15.24
N VAL A 399 8.14 8.00 -14.61
CA VAL A 399 9.59 8.01 -14.35
C VAL A 399 9.84 7.54 -12.92
N THR A 400 10.62 6.48 -12.78
CA THR A 400 11.13 5.99 -11.50
C THR A 400 12.52 6.52 -11.24
N PHE A 401 12.68 7.22 -10.12
CA PHE A 401 13.97 7.69 -9.61
C PHE A 401 14.56 6.63 -8.70
N VAL A 402 15.82 6.27 -8.93
CA VAL A 402 16.52 5.24 -8.16
C VAL A 402 17.62 5.92 -7.35
N LEU A 403 17.48 5.88 -6.03
CA LEU A 403 18.43 6.44 -5.08
C LEU A 403 19.16 5.33 -4.34
N ARG A 404 20.38 5.61 -3.87
CA ARG A 404 21.04 4.69 -2.94
C ARG A 404 20.34 4.72 -1.57
N ASP A 405 20.21 3.56 -0.95
CA ASP A 405 19.83 3.45 0.46
C ASP A 405 21.06 3.81 1.33
N SER A 406 21.22 5.11 1.61
CA SER A 406 22.36 5.65 2.35
C SER A 406 21.98 6.85 3.22
N ASP A 407 22.88 7.19 4.16
CA ASP A 407 22.76 8.38 5.02
C ASP A 407 23.00 9.69 4.28
N GLN A 408 23.31 9.62 2.97
CA GLN A 408 23.53 10.75 2.08
C GLN A 408 22.63 10.62 0.85
N TYR A 409 22.24 11.77 0.28
CA TYR A 409 21.49 11.81 -0.96
C TYR A 409 22.39 11.41 -2.14
N GLU A 410 22.01 10.35 -2.84
CA GLU A 410 22.66 9.90 -4.07
C GLU A 410 21.61 9.39 -5.04
N LEU A 411 21.28 10.20 -6.05
CA LEU A 411 20.48 9.74 -7.19
C LEU A 411 21.37 8.92 -8.12
N VAL A 412 21.06 7.63 -8.25
CA VAL A 412 21.83 6.68 -9.06
C VAL A 412 21.41 6.74 -10.53
N ARG A 413 20.11 6.74 -10.81
CA ARG A 413 19.54 6.78 -12.17
C ARG A 413 18.05 7.09 -12.19
N THR A 414 17.50 7.18 -13.40
CA THR A 414 16.06 7.14 -13.66
C THR A 414 15.72 6.02 -14.66
N ASN A 415 14.55 5.43 -14.51
CA ASN A 415 13.93 4.52 -15.47
C ASN A 415 12.62 5.14 -15.94
N ALA A 416 12.31 5.10 -17.24
CA ALA A 416 11.11 5.74 -17.79
C ALA A 416 10.22 4.73 -18.51
N LEU A 417 8.93 4.72 -18.16
CA LEU A 417 7.88 4.05 -18.91
C LEU A 417 7.41 4.94 -20.08
N ALA A 418 6.37 4.50 -20.79
CA ALA A 418 5.78 5.30 -21.87
C ALA A 418 5.20 6.62 -21.33
N GLU A 419 5.44 7.72 -22.07
CA GLU A 419 5.07 9.08 -21.65
C GLU A 419 3.56 9.39 -21.78
N ASP A 420 2.85 8.58 -22.56
CA ASP A 420 1.41 8.71 -22.88
C ASP A 420 0.49 8.16 -21.78
N ASP A 421 1.02 7.94 -20.58
CA ASP A 421 0.31 7.35 -19.46
C ASP A 421 0.64 8.05 -18.14
N MET A 422 -0.04 7.68 -17.07
CA MET A 422 0.11 8.27 -15.74
C MET A 422 0.34 7.20 -14.66
N GLY A 423 1.41 7.37 -13.88
CA GLY A 423 1.78 6.47 -12.78
C GLY A 423 1.35 6.98 -11.40
N MET A 424 0.30 6.41 -10.82
CA MET A 424 -0.14 6.76 -9.45
C MET A 424 -0.17 5.56 -8.50
N ALA A 425 -0.30 4.35 -9.02
CA ALA A 425 -0.36 3.14 -8.22
C ALA A 425 1.02 2.82 -7.63
N THR A 426 1.05 2.36 -6.38
CA THR A 426 2.29 1.87 -5.79
C THR A 426 2.60 0.48 -6.35
N PRO A 427 3.84 0.19 -6.81
CA PRO A 427 4.16 -1.10 -7.40
C PRO A 427 4.04 -2.29 -6.43
N ALA A 428 3.94 -3.50 -7.01
CA ALA A 428 4.13 -4.76 -6.28
C ALA A 428 5.45 -5.43 -6.67
N ILE A 429 6.06 -6.15 -5.72
CA ILE A 429 7.36 -6.78 -5.89
C ILE A 429 7.28 -8.22 -5.43
N VAL A 430 7.56 -9.16 -6.34
CA VAL A 430 7.34 -10.59 -6.09
C VAL A 430 8.47 -11.36 -6.73
N GLY A 431 9.35 -11.93 -5.91
CA GLY A 431 10.58 -12.58 -6.39
C GLY A 431 11.43 -11.64 -7.24
N ASP A 432 11.64 -12.00 -8.51
CA ASP A 432 12.41 -11.25 -9.51
C ASP A 432 11.56 -10.31 -10.39
N ARG A 433 10.30 -10.09 -10.02
CA ARG A 433 9.34 -9.28 -10.79
C ARG A 433 8.95 -8.01 -10.06
N LEU A 434 8.94 -6.91 -10.81
CA LEU A 434 8.37 -5.63 -10.41
C LEU A 434 7.14 -5.34 -11.27
N LEU A 435 6.01 -5.16 -10.62
CA LEU A 435 4.71 -4.93 -11.24
C LEU A 435 4.33 -3.46 -11.10
N ILE A 436 4.34 -2.71 -12.21
CA ILE A 436 3.99 -1.29 -12.24
C ILE A 436 2.66 -1.11 -12.98
N ARG A 437 1.68 -0.53 -12.29
CA ARG A 437 0.41 -0.12 -12.89
C ARG A 437 0.42 1.37 -13.22
N THR A 438 -0.01 1.70 -14.43
CA THR A 438 -0.34 3.06 -14.88
C THR A 438 -1.86 3.19 -15.09
N ALA A 439 -2.34 4.34 -15.57
CA ALA A 439 -3.77 4.59 -15.76
C ALA A 439 -4.41 3.59 -16.73
N ALA A 440 -3.69 3.27 -17.80
CA ALA A 440 -4.17 2.42 -18.88
C ALA A 440 -3.48 1.05 -18.96
N ARG A 441 -2.36 0.82 -18.26
CA ARG A 441 -1.53 -0.39 -18.46
C ARG A 441 -1.02 -1.01 -17.18
N MET A 442 -0.62 -2.26 -17.33
CA MET A 442 0.14 -3.04 -16.37
C MET A 442 1.46 -3.49 -17.02
N TYR A 443 2.58 -3.25 -16.34
CA TYR A 443 3.91 -3.66 -16.75
C TYR A 443 4.43 -4.71 -15.76
N CYS A 444 4.95 -5.84 -16.28
CA CYS A 444 5.82 -6.72 -15.51
C CYS A 444 7.25 -6.51 -15.97
N ILE A 445 8.03 -5.88 -15.10
CA ILE A 445 9.45 -5.70 -15.28
C ILE A 445 10.16 -6.90 -14.66
N ARG A 446 11.12 -7.48 -15.39
CA ARG A 446 11.95 -8.61 -14.97
C ARG A 446 13.31 -8.47 -15.62
N ASN A 447 14.38 -8.70 -14.86
CA ASN A 447 15.72 -8.72 -15.44
C ASN A 447 15.78 -9.80 -16.52
N SER A 448 16.31 -9.46 -17.69
CA SER A 448 16.60 -10.45 -18.72
C SER A 448 17.56 -11.50 -18.13
N GLN A 449 17.23 -12.79 -18.24
CA GLN A 449 18.17 -13.82 -17.79
C GLN A 449 19.47 -13.68 -18.59
N ARG A 450 20.58 -13.42 -17.89
CA ARG A 450 21.90 -13.57 -18.50
C ARG A 450 22.09 -15.07 -18.73
N ASN A 451 22.02 -15.50 -19.99
CA ASN A 451 22.48 -16.82 -20.40
C ASN A 451 23.95 -17.03 -20.06
#